data_AF-A0A6T8GZ47-F1
#
_entry.id   AF-A0A6T8GZ47-F1
#
_cell.length_a   1.000
_cell.length_b   1.000
_cell.length_c   1.000
_cell.angle_alpha   90.00
_cell.angle_beta   90.00
_cell.angle_gamma   90.00
#
_symmetry.space_group_name_H-M   'P 1'
#
loop_
_entity.id
_entity.type
_entity.pdbx_description
1 polymer ?
#
loop_
_entity_poly.entity_id
_entity_poly.type
_entity_poly.pdbx_seq_one_letter_code
_entity_poly.pdbx_strand_id
1 'polypeptide(L)'
;GGGEVVGPGGILISNPQILQRLLFELLSGVEYLHSLGIVHRDLKPGNTLLTSEGRVKISDMGLSKRLDNDQSSFETASAGTAGWRARELILGNRCTRAVDLFAVGCIGHFMMTGGSHVFGERVMRDANIVAGKSDTSKLGHNEEARALIQALISQDPKDRPTATQAIHHPYFWPAEKGLRFLLDCSDRVENEDAKSELVVAMEEHAPAVFRGPWDEALDQCFIETLRERRKYNYGSLRDLLRAIRNKKNHHRELPDEVKEKVGEVPEGYLAYFRAKFPAIVVELHKYVQEMGFSAESSFSMYFPPPPK
;
A
#
# COMPACT_ATOMS: atom_id res chain seq x y z
N GLY A 1 -23.85 8.94 -10.07
CA GLY A 1 -23.23 9.84 -11.06
C GLY A 1 -21.98 10.40 -10.47
N GLY A 2 -20.82 9.83 -10.81
CA GLY A 2 -19.52 10.32 -10.34
C GLY A 2 -19.05 11.40 -11.28
N GLY A 3 -19.07 12.66 -10.84
CA GLY A 3 -18.47 13.76 -11.57
C GLY A 3 -16.95 13.62 -11.53
N GLU A 4 -16.30 13.60 -12.69
CA GLU A 4 -14.86 13.71 -12.79
C GLU A 4 -14.41 15.03 -12.16
N VAL A 5 -13.58 14.97 -11.12
CA VAL A 5 -13.04 16.17 -10.48
C VAL A 5 -11.78 16.56 -11.25
N VAL A 6 -11.91 17.58 -12.09
CA VAL A 6 -10.79 18.19 -12.81
C VAL A 6 -10.13 19.21 -11.88
N GLY A 7 -8.88 18.96 -11.50
CA GLY A 7 -8.04 19.90 -10.76
C GLY A 7 -7.50 21.05 -11.63
N PRO A 8 -6.86 22.06 -11.02
CA PRO A 8 -6.19 23.11 -11.77
C PRO A 8 -5.16 22.51 -12.75
N GLY A 9 -5.22 22.93 -14.02
CA GLY A 9 -4.38 22.39 -15.09
C GLY A 9 -4.96 21.20 -15.88
N GLY A 10 -6.22 20.82 -15.67
CA GLY A 10 -6.86 19.72 -16.42
C GLY A 10 -6.57 18.32 -15.86
N ILE A 11 -6.06 18.24 -14.63
CA ILE A 11 -5.70 16.97 -13.98
C ILE A 11 -6.97 16.24 -13.55
N LEU A 12 -7.22 15.05 -14.11
CA LEU A 12 -8.28 14.16 -13.63
C LEU A 12 -7.85 13.55 -12.30
N ILE A 13 -8.32 14.13 -11.18
CA ILE A 13 -7.99 13.67 -9.82
C ILE A 13 -8.63 12.29 -9.53
N SER A 14 -9.44 11.75 -10.43
CA SER A 14 -9.97 10.38 -10.37
C SER A 14 -9.00 9.29 -10.84
N ASN A 15 -7.88 9.64 -11.51
CA ASN A 15 -6.94 8.64 -12.03
C ASN A 15 -6.12 7.99 -10.87
N PRO A 16 -6.18 6.66 -10.68
CA PRO A 16 -5.49 5.98 -9.59
C PRO A 16 -3.97 6.18 -9.57
N GLN A 17 -3.31 6.22 -10.74
CA GLN A 17 -1.87 6.45 -10.83
C GLN A 17 -1.50 7.89 -10.43
N ILE A 18 -2.34 8.86 -10.75
CA ILE A 18 -2.16 10.24 -10.29
C ILE A 18 -2.31 10.30 -8.77
N LEU A 19 -3.36 9.68 -8.21
CA LEU A 19 -3.59 9.65 -6.76
C LEU A 19 -2.45 8.97 -6.00
N GLN A 20 -1.96 7.85 -6.51
CA GLN A 20 -0.78 7.14 -5.99
C GLN A 20 0.46 8.05 -6.01
N ARG A 21 0.73 8.74 -7.13
CA ARG A 21 1.84 9.69 -7.24
C ARG A 21 1.72 10.84 -6.23
N LEU A 22 0.54 11.45 -6.12
CA LEU A 22 0.32 12.57 -5.20
C LEU A 22 0.52 12.15 -3.73
N LEU A 23 0.05 10.96 -3.34
CA LEU A 23 0.29 10.44 -1.99
C LEU A 23 1.77 10.13 -1.75
N PHE A 24 2.47 9.59 -2.75
CA PHE A 24 3.91 9.36 -2.69
C PHE A 24 4.66 10.68 -2.46
N GLU A 25 4.35 11.73 -3.22
CA GLU A 25 4.97 13.05 -3.07
C GLU A 25 4.68 13.69 -1.71
N LEU A 26 3.46 13.52 -1.17
CA LEU A 26 3.14 13.95 0.19
C LEU A 26 4.03 13.23 1.21
N LEU A 27 4.16 11.90 1.13
CA LEU A 27 5.02 11.12 2.01
C LEU A 27 6.49 11.52 1.87
N SER A 28 7.00 11.76 0.66
CA SER A 28 8.37 12.25 0.44
C SER A 28 8.60 13.63 1.06
N GLY A 29 7.61 14.52 0.98
CA GLY A 29 7.68 15.82 1.66
C GLY A 29 7.73 15.67 3.18
N VAL A 30 6.93 14.76 3.74
CA VAL A 30 6.93 14.44 5.18
C VAL A 30 8.25 13.80 5.59
N GLU A 31 8.79 12.87 4.80
CA GLU A 31 10.11 12.25 5.01
C GLU A 31 11.19 13.33 5.10
N TYR A 32 11.20 14.27 4.16
CA TYR A 32 12.15 15.38 4.16
C TYR A 32 12.04 16.23 5.44
N LEU A 33 10.83 16.65 5.84
CA LEU A 33 10.63 17.38 7.11
C LEU A 33 11.15 16.57 8.30
N HIS A 34 10.84 15.28 8.35
CA HIS A 34 11.20 14.39 9.45
C HIS A 34 12.71 14.19 9.56
N SER A 35 13.42 14.16 8.42
CA SER A 35 14.89 14.12 8.34
C SER A 35 15.56 15.38 8.90
N LEU A 36 14.87 16.53 8.84
CA LEU A 36 15.31 17.80 9.44
C LEU A 36 14.91 17.92 10.91
N GLY A 37 14.29 16.88 11.49
CA GLY A 37 13.75 16.89 12.84
C GLY A 37 12.47 17.72 12.98
N ILE A 38 11.77 18.03 11.89
CA ILE A 38 10.56 18.87 11.91
C ILE A 38 9.33 17.98 11.85
N VAL A 39 8.40 18.17 12.80
CA VAL A 39 7.06 17.57 12.79
C VAL A 39 6.05 18.64 12.41
N HIS A 40 5.20 18.38 11.42
CA HIS A 40 4.30 19.38 10.85
C HIS A 40 3.11 19.69 11.77
N ARG A 41 2.47 18.66 12.33
CA ARG A 41 1.37 18.70 13.32
C ARG A 41 0.02 19.26 12.84
N ASP A 42 -0.06 19.88 11.65
CA ASP A 42 -1.33 20.33 11.04
C ASP A 42 -1.47 19.92 9.57
N LEU A 43 -1.06 18.70 9.23
CA LEU A 43 -1.32 18.15 7.90
C LEU A 43 -2.82 17.90 7.72
N LYS A 44 -3.35 18.44 6.62
CA LYS A 44 -4.74 18.31 6.17
C LYS A 44 -4.80 18.64 4.67
N PRO A 45 -5.91 18.36 3.96
CA PRO A 45 -6.04 18.72 2.55
C PRO A 45 -5.79 20.23 2.30
N GLY A 46 -6.26 21.10 3.20
CA GLY A 46 -6.04 22.55 3.08
C GLY A 46 -4.57 23.00 3.14
N ASN A 47 -3.68 22.19 3.74
CA ASN A 47 -2.25 22.46 3.86
C ASN A 47 -1.40 21.58 2.91
N THR A 48 -2.05 20.87 1.99
CA THR A 48 -1.45 20.03 0.96
C THR A 48 -1.77 20.62 -0.41
N LEU A 49 -0.87 21.47 -0.91
CA LEU A 49 -1.09 22.25 -2.12
C LEU A 49 -0.78 21.42 -3.37
N LEU A 50 -1.55 21.66 -4.44
CA LEU A 50 -1.28 21.15 -5.78
C LEU A 50 -0.81 22.30 -6.67
N THR A 51 0.39 22.19 -7.24
CA THR A 51 0.89 23.19 -8.19
C THR A 51 0.18 23.08 -9.54
N SER A 52 0.30 24.10 -10.40
CA SER A 52 -0.17 24.06 -11.79
C SER A 52 0.49 22.94 -12.63
N GLU A 53 1.65 22.46 -12.19
CA GLU A 53 2.38 21.33 -12.78
C GLU A 53 1.90 19.97 -12.21
N GLY A 54 0.91 19.95 -11.32
CA GLY A 54 0.39 18.73 -10.73
C GLY A 54 1.30 18.06 -9.70
N ARG A 55 2.10 18.86 -8.99
CA ARG A 55 3.01 18.43 -7.91
C ARG A 55 2.43 18.76 -6.54
N VAL A 56 2.63 17.90 -5.55
CA VAL A 56 2.27 18.16 -4.16
C VAL A 56 3.32 19.03 -3.46
N LYS A 57 2.87 20.02 -2.69
CA LYS A 57 3.71 20.78 -1.74
C LYS A 57 3.04 20.89 -0.38
N ILE A 58 3.81 20.70 0.68
CA ILE A 58 3.37 20.92 2.05
C ILE A 58 3.52 22.41 2.39
N SER A 59 2.53 22.99 3.06
CA SER A 59 2.51 24.41 3.44
C SER A 59 2.03 24.59 4.88
N ASP A 60 2.13 25.82 5.40
CA ASP A 60 1.65 26.21 6.74
C ASP A 60 2.41 25.53 7.89
N MET A 61 3.65 25.97 8.05
CA MET A 61 4.55 25.52 9.12
C MET A 61 4.29 26.25 10.45
N GLY A 62 3.21 27.03 10.59
CA GLY A 62 2.94 27.86 11.78
C GLY A 62 2.73 27.03 13.05
N LEU A 63 2.31 25.78 12.89
CA LEU A 63 2.16 24.81 13.97
C LEU A 63 3.28 23.76 13.97
N SER A 64 4.31 23.88 13.15
CA SER A 64 5.40 22.90 13.15
C SER A 64 6.23 22.97 14.44
N LYS A 65 6.87 21.85 14.81
CA LYS A 65 7.81 21.77 15.93
C LYS A 65 9.08 21.08 15.48
N ARG A 66 10.22 21.71 15.75
CA ARG A 66 11.53 21.08 15.59
C ARG A 66 11.85 20.29 16.86
N LEU A 67 12.25 19.05 16.69
CA LEU A 67 12.78 18.20 17.75
C LEU A 67 14.28 18.48 17.86
N ASP A 68 14.77 18.65 19.08
CA ASP A 68 16.21 18.70 19.33
C ASP A 68 16.84 17.36 18.96
N ASN A 69 18.13 17.34 18.63
CA ASN A 69 18.80 16.15 18.07
C ASN A 69 18.65 14.89 18.93
N ASP A 70 18.49 15.04 20.26
CA ASP A 70 18.36 13.93 21.20
C ASP A 70 16.89 13.55 21.51
N GLN A 71 15.92 14.27 20.95
CA GLN A 71 14.49 14.06 21.22
C GLN A 71 13.78 13.33 20.08
N SER A 72 13.18 12.18 20.40
CA SER A 72 12.28 11.43 19.50
C SER A 72 10.80 11.73 19.73
N SER A 73 10.48 12.48 20.78
CA SER A 73 9.11 12.75 21.24
C SER A 73 8.97 14.14 21.83
N PHE A 74 7.74 14.63 21.92
CA PHE A 74 7.45 15.95 22.48
C PHE A 74 6.09 15.97 23.20
N GLU A 75 5.98 16.90 24.14
CA GLU A 75 4.69 17.29 24.73
C GLU A 75 4.26 18.64 24.13
N THR A 76 2.96 18.82 23.97
CA THR A 76 2.36 20.04 23.42
C THR A 76 0.92 20.19 23.91
N ALA A 77 0.46 21.43 24.02
CA ALA A 77 -0.97 21.70 24.08
C ALA A 77 -1.63 21.20 22.78
N SER A 78 -2.93 20.83 22.86
CA SER A 78 -3.71 20.34 21.72
C SER A 78 -3.63 21.35 20.57
N ALA A 79 -2.94 20.97 19.50
CA ALA A 79 -2.70 21.78 18.31
C ALA A 79 -3.21 21.04 17.06
N GLY A 80 -3.38 21.78 15.96
CA GLY A 80 -3.83 21.23 14.68
C GLY A 80 -5.35 21.25 14.50
N THR A 81 -5.80 20.85 13.32
CA THR A 81 -7.19 20.96 12.88
C THR A 81 -8.02 19.73 13.26
N ALA A 82 -9.15 19.93 13.95
CA ALA A 82 -10.08 18.87 14.32
C ALA A 82 -10.47 17.98 13.12
N GLY A 83 -10.52 16.67 13.35
CA GLY A 83 -10.77 15.63 12.38
C GLY A 83 -9.51 15.08 11.69
N TRP A 84 -8.37 15.79 11.75
CA TRP A 84 -7.12 15.38 11.09
C TRP A 84 -5.99 15.03 12.08
N ARG A 85 -6.23 15.28 13.37
CA ARG A 85 -5.25 15.04 14.45
C ARG A 85 -5.24 13.58 14.85
N ALA A 86 -4.06 13.04 15.10
CA ALA A 86 -3.90 11.73 15.70
C ALA A 86 -4.48 11.67 17.13
N ARG A 87 -4.87 10.47 17.57
CA ARG A 87 -5.48 10.23 18.89
C ARG A 87 -4.63 10.79 20.04
N GLU A 88 -3.33 10.52 20.02
CA GLU A 88 -2.41 10.99 21.05
C GLU A 88 -2.34 12.53 21.13
N LEU A 89 -2.52 13.23 20.01
CA LEU A 89 -2.55 14.68 19.96
C LEU A 89 -3.88 15.26 20.47
N ILE A 90 -4.99 14.54 20.26
CA ILE A 90 -6.31 14.88 20.81
C ILE A 90 -6.30 14.72 22.33
N LEU A 91 -5.70 13.64 22.84
CA LEU A 91 -5.66 13.31 24.26
C LEU A 91 -4.58 14.09 25.04
N GLY A 92 -3.72 14.86 24.37
CA GLY A 92 -2.62 15.58 25.01
C GLY A 92 -1.49 14.66 25.51
N ASN A 93 -1.39 13.46 24.93
CA ASN A 93 -0.33 12.51 25.23
C ASN A 93 0.99 12.92 24.54
N ARG A 94 2.07 12.27 24.94
CA ARG A 94 3.37 12.40 24.29
C ARG A 94 3.28 12.01 22.81
N CYS A 95 3.72 12.93 21.95
CA CYS A 95 3.63 12.81 20.50
C CYS A 95 5.00 12.55 19.89
N THR A 96 5.02 11.97 18.69
CA THR A 96 6.22 11.76 17.87
C THR A 96 5.95 12.21 16.44
N ARG A 97 6.90 11.99 15.53
CA ARG A 97 6.71 12.10 14.07
C ARG A 97 5.47 11.35 13.55
N ALA A 98 5.02 10.30 14.25
CA ALA A 98 3.88 9.46 13.90
C ALA A 98 2.53 10.21 13.79
N VAL A 99 2.40 11.40 14.39
CA VAL A 99 1.19 12.23 14.26
C VAL A 99 0.97 12.68 12.82
N ASP A 100 2.05 12.96 12.09
CA ASP A 100 1.96 13.38 10.69
C ASP A 100 1.55 12.19 9.79
N LEU A 101 2.02 10.98 10.10
CA LEU A 101 1.70 9.77 9.33
C LEU A 101 0.22 9.40 9.44
N PHE A 102 -0.36 9.58 10.64
CA PHE A 102 -1.81 9.44 10.82
C PHE A 102 -2.58 10.42 9.92
N ALA A 103 -2.19 11.70 9.91
CA ALA A 103 -2.82 12.70 9.07
C ALA A 103 -2.67 12.39 7.57
N VAL A 104 -1.51 11.90 7.14
CA VAL A 104 -1.27 11.42 5.77
C VAL A 104 -2.20 10.25 5.42
N GLY A 105 -2.42 9.29 6.32
CA GLY A 105 -3.39 8.21 6.11
C GLY A 105 -4.81 8.73 5.89
N CYS A 106 -5.25 9.70 6.71
CA CYS A 106 -6.54 10.36 6.51
C CYS A 106 -6.64 11.11 5.17
N ILE A 107 -5.58 11.82 4.76
CA ILE A 107 -5.51 12.54 3.48
C ILE A 107 -5.54 11.54 2.31
N GLY A 108 -4.76 10.46 2.37
CA GLY A 108 -4.72 9.42 1.34
C GLY A 108 -6.09 8.79 1.10
N HIS A 109 -6.81 8.43 2.17
CA HIS A 109 -8.19 7.97 2.05
C HIS A 109 -9.12 9.04 1.44
N PHE A 110 -9.01 10.29 1.89
CA PHE A 110 -9.81 11.40 1.36
C PHE A 110 -9.60 11.58 -0.15
N MET A 111 -8.36 11.52 -0.62
CA MET A 111 -8.02 11.61 -2.03
C MET A 111 -8.58 10.44 -2.83
N MET A 112 -8.37 9.20 -2.37
CA MET A 112 -8.78 7.97 -3.07
C MET A 112 -10.29 7.77 -3.14
N THR A 113 -11.04 8.37 -2.23
CA THR A 113 -12.51 8.26 -2.17
C THR A 113 -13.24 9.49 -2.71
N GLY A 114 -12.51 10.44 -3.31
CA GLY A 114 -13.09 11.68 -3.84
C GLY A 114 -13.71 12.58 -2.77
N GLY A 115 -13.25 12.49 -1.51
CA GLY A 115 -13.62 13.43 -0.44
C GLY A 115 -14.18 12.79 0.84
N SER A 116 -14.28 11.46 0.93
CA SER A 116 -14.73 10.81 2.16
C SER A 116 -13.61 10.71 3.19
N HIS A 117 -13.90 11.02 4.45
CA HIS A 117 -12.95 10.84 5.53
C HIS A 117 -13.06 9.44 6.14
N VAL A 118 -11.92 8.81 6.46
CA VAL A 118 -11.87 7.43 6.98
C VAL A 118 -12.56 7.29 8.35
N PHE A 119 -12.67 8.38 9.12
CA PHE A 119 -13.40 8.46 10.39
C PHE A 119 -14.80 9.10 10.28
N GLY A 120 -15.38 9.14 9.08
CA GLY A 120 -16.76 9.57 8.84
C GLY A 120 -17.01 11.09 8.86
N GLU A 121 -18.22 11.47 9.26
CA GLU A 121 -18.72 12.84 9.18
C GLU A 121 -17.98 13.82 10.09
N ARG A 122 -17.80 15.07 9.62
CA ARG A 122 -16.93 16.09 10.23
C ARG A 122 -17.12 16.26 11.74
N VAL A 123 -18.36 16.25 12.21
CA VAL A 123 -18.71 16.45 13.63
C VAL A 123 -18.27 15.27 14.51
N MET A 124 -18.27 14.04 13.96
CA MET A 124 -17.98 12.82 14.70
C MET A 124 -16.53 12.35 14.59
N ARG A 125 -15.71 12.97 13.72
CA ARG A 125 -14.35 12.48 13.40
C ARG A 125 -13.49 12.31 14.64
N ASP A 126 -13.35 13.34 15.48
CA ASP A 126 -12.48 13.25 16.67
C ASP A 126 -12.95 12.14 17.63
N ALA A 127 -14.26 12.00 17.84
CA ALA A 127 -14.82 10.93 18.66
C ALA A 127 -14.50 9.54 18.06
N ASN A 128 -14.64 9.39 16.75
CA ASN A 128 -14.30 8.15 16.04
C ASN A 128 -12.80 7.86 16.06
N ILE A 129 -11.94 8.88 15.93
CA ILE A 129 -10.48 8.76 16.04
C ILE A 129 -10.09 8.25 17.43
N VAL A 130 -10.66 8.85 18.49
CA VAL A 130 -10.40 8.44 19.88
C VAL A 130 -10.89 7.01 20.15
N ALA A 131 -12.01 6.61 19.52
CA ALA A 131 -12.61 5.29 19.65
C ALA A 131 -12.04 4.23 18.68
N GLY A 132 -11.12 4.59 17.77
CA GLY A 132 -10.58 3.68 16.75
C GLY A 132 -11.59 3.22 15.70
N LYS A 133 -12.65 4.00 15.45
CA LYS A 133 -13.73 3.65 14.51
C LYS A 133 -13.46 4.20 13.11
N SER A 134 -12.60 3.52 12.36
CA SER A 134 -12.30 3.81 10.95
C SER A 134 -13.09 2.91 9.99
N ASP A 135 -13.46 3.42 8.82
CA ASP A 135 -14.06 2.66 7.72
C ASP A 135 -13.26 2.87 6.43
N THR A 136 -12.73 1.77 5.88
CA THR A 136 -11.94 1.73 4.64
C THR A 136 -12.67 1.04 3.49
N SER A 137 -13.97 0.70 3.66
CA SER A 137 -14.77 0.01 2.65
C SER A 137 -14.86 0.78 1.33
N LYS A 138 -14.83 2.12 1.39
CA LYS A 138 -14.86 3.02 0.23
C LYS A 138 -13.62 2.93 -0.68
N LEU A 139 -12.55 2.24 -0.27
CA LEU A 139 -11.38 1.96 -1.12
C LEU A 139 -11.61 0.83 -2.14
N GLY A 140 -12.78 0.18 -2.15
CA GLY A 140 -13.14 -0.82 -3.16
C GLY A 140 -12.28 -2.09 -3.10
N HIS A 141 -11.68 -2.51 -4.21
CA HIS A 141 -10.81 -3.70 -4.26
C HIS A 141 -9.31 -3.37 -4.21
N ASN A 142 -8.93 -2.15 -3.84
CA ASN A 142 -7.52 -1.78 -3.75
C ASN A 142 -6.93 -2.20 -2.39
N GLU A 143 -6.58 -3.48 -2.25
CA GLU A 143 -6.02 -4.04 -1.00
C GLU A 143 -4.67 -3.42 -0.63
N GLU A 144 -3.83 -3.08 -1.61
CA GLU A 144 -2.55 -2.39 -1.37
C GLU A 144 -2.77 -0.99 -0.76
N ALA A 145 -3.72 -0.21 -1.29
CA ALA A 145 -4.09 1.08 -0.70
C ALA A 145 -4.66 0.90 0.70
N ARG A 146 -5.58 -0.05 0.87
CA ARG A 146 -6.20 -0.32 2.17
C ARG A 146 -5.16 -0.68 3.22
N ALA A 147 -4.24 -1.59 2.91
CA ALA A 147 -3.17 -1.99 3.82
C ALA A 147 -2.30 -0.79 4.23
N LEU A 148 -1.89 0.05 3.27
CA LEU A 148 -1.13 1.27 3.57
C LEU A 148 -1.90 2.24 4.47
N ILE A 149 -3.15 2.55 4.13
CA ILE A 149 -3.99 3.50 4.88
C ILE A 149 -4.23 2.97 6.29
N GLN A 150 -4.56 1.68 6.46
CA GLN A 150 -4.75 1.07 7.76
C GLN A 150 -3.49 1.15 8.63
N ALA A 151 -2.31 0.87 8.07
CA ALA A 151 -1.04 0.99 8.78
C ALA A 151 -0.74 2.45 9.20
N LEU A 152 -1.02 3.42 8.32
CA LEU A 152 -0.80 4.84 8.63
C LEU A 152 -1.73 5.36 9.73
N ILE A 153 -2.96 4.86 9.82
CA ILE A 153 -3.96 5.32 10.80
C ILE A 153 -4.04 4.46 12.08
N SER A 154 -3.08 3.55 12.30
CA SER A 154 -3.01 2.69 13.48
C SER A 154 -3.20 3.49 14.78
N GLN A 155 -3.98 2.92 15.71
CA GLN A 155 -4.30 3.56 16.99
C GLN A 155 -3.06 3.76 17.86
N ASP A 156 -2.18 2.76 17.92
CA ASP A 156 -0.88 2.90 18.54
C ASP A 156 0.07 3.61 17.56
N PRO A 157 0.66 4.77 17.92
CA PRO A 157 1.63 5.45 17.08
C PRO A 157 2.89 4.63 16.78
N LYS A 158 3.22 3.59 17.56
CA LYS A 158 4.36 2.70 17.32
C LYS A 158 4.14 1.73 16.17
N ASP A 159 2.88 1.39 15.89
CA ASP A 159 2.51 0.50 14.79
C ASP A 159 2.43 1.24 13.45
N ARG A 160 2.53 2.57 13.46
CA ARG A 160 2.55 3.38 12.24
C ARG A 160 3.94 3.31 11.59
N PRO A 161 4.03 3.07 10.27
CA PRO A 161 5.31 3.11 9.58
C PRO A 161 5.87 4.53 9.61
N THR A 162 7.19 4.68 9.60
CA THR A 162 7.84 5.96 9.31
C THR A 162 7.56 6.39 7.86
N ALA A 163 7.80 7.66 7.52
CA ALA A 163 7.64 8.12 6.14
C ALA A 163 8.50 7.32 5.15
N THR A 164 9.75 7.01 5.51
CA THR A 164 10.66 6.15 4.73
C THR A 164 10.10 4.73 4.55
N GLN A 165 9.53 4.14 5.59
CA GLN A 165 8.90 2.82 5.48
C GLN A 165 7.65 2.87 4.58
N ALA A 166 6.82 3.91 4.73
CA ALA A 166 5.59 4.07 3.98
C ALA A 166 5.82 4.25 2.46
N ILE A 167 6.84 5.01 2.03
CA ILE A 167 7.16 5.17 0.60
C ILE A 167 7.66 3.87 -0.07
N HIS A 168 8.15 2.91 0.72
CA HIS A 168 8.58 1.60 0.22
C HIS A 168 7.44 0.56 0.16
N HIS A 169 6.24 0.90 0.65
CA HIS A 169 5.09 0.00 0.68
C HIS A 169 4.71 -0.49 -0.74
N PRO A 170 4.22 -1.74 -0.92
CA PRO A 170 3.84 -2.30 -2.23
C PRO A 170 2.88 -1.45 -3.06
N TYR A 171 2.03 -0.67 -2.38
CA TYR A 171 1.15 0.30 -3.02
C TYR A 171 1.88 1.27 -3.95
N PHE A 172 3.16 1.56 -3.76
CA PHE A 172 3.93 2.47 -4.62
C PHE A 172 4.82 1.75 -5.64
N TRP A 173 4.79 0.42 -5.70
CA TRP A 173 5.69 -0.30 -6.58
C TRP A 173 5.27 -0.18 -8.06
N PRO A 174 6.22 0.12 -8.97
CA PRO A 174 5.97 0.01 -10.39
C PRO A 174 5.70 -1.46 -10.76
N ALA A 175 5.07 -1.68 -11.92
CA ALA A 175 4.66 -3.01 -12.33
C ALA A 175 5.84 -3.99 -12.45
N GLU A 176 6.99 -3.52 -12.92
CA GLU A 176 8.22 -4.32 -12.97
C GLU A 176 8.63 -4.84 -11.58
N LYS A 177 8.65 -3.96 -10.57
CA LYS A 177 9.01 -4.33 -9.19
C LYS A 177 7.99 -5.28 -8.57
N GLY A 178 6.69 -5.01 -8.75
CA GLY A 178 5.63 -5.85 -8.23
C GLY A 178 5.61 -7.25 -8.87
N LEU A 179 5.80 -7.33 -10.19
CA LEU A 179 5.89 -8.62 -10.88
C LEU A 179 7.13 -9.38 -10.43
N ARG A 180 8.30 -8.73 -10.39
CA ARG A 180 9.54 -9.35 -9.92
C ARG A 180 9.40 -9.91 -8.51
N PHE A 181 8.75 -9.18 -7.60
CA PHE A 181 8.48 -9.67 -6.25
C PHE A 181 7.70 -10.99 -6.24
N LEU A 182 6.64 -11.12 -7.06
CA LEU A 182 5.89 -12.38 -7.17
C LEU A 182 6.77 -13.53 -7.69
N LEU A 183 7.66 -13.25 -8.65
CA LEU A 183 8.57 -14.25 -9.20
C LEU A 183 9.62 -14.68 -8.16
N ASP A 184 10.21 -13.74 -7.43
CA ASP A 184 11.20 -14.02 -6.38
C ASP A 184 10.56 -14.84 -5.24
N CYS A 185 9.31 -14.54 -4.86
CA CYS A 185 8.52 -15.37 -3.93
C CYS A 185 8.32 -16.78 -4.47
N SER A 186 7.98 -16.94 -5.76
CA SER A 186 7.82 -18.25 -6.40
C SER A 186 9.13 -19.04 -6.39
N ASP A 187 10.25 -18.41 -6.71
CA ASP A 187 11.56 -19.06 -6.81
C ASP A 187 12.08 -19.45 -5.43
N ARG A 188 11.81 -18.64 -4.41
CA ARG A 188 12.25 -18.89 -3.02
C ARG A 188 11.70 -20.20 -2.46
N VAL A 189 10.52 -20.64 -2.87
CA VAL A 189 9.85 -21.86 -2.37
C VAL A 189 9.75 -23.00 -3.39
N GLU A 190 10.35 -22.85 -4.59
CA GLU A 190 10.14 -23.78 -5.71
C GLU A 190 10.60 -25.21 -5.39
N ASN A 191 11.76 -25.32 -4.75
CA ASN A 191 12.42 -26.59 -4.41
C ASN A 191 12.20 -27.02 -2.95
N GLU A 192 11.37 -26.29 -2.21
CA GLU A 192 11.07 -26.60 -0.81
C GLU A 192 10.08 -27.76 -0.69
N ASP A 193 10.27 -28.61 0.32
CA ASP A 193 9.33 -29.69 0.62
C ASP A 193 7.95 -29.10 0.94
N ALA A 194 6.88 -29.80 0.54
CA ALA A 194 5.51 -29.32 0.75
C ALA A 194 5.13 -29.18 2.23
N LYS A 195 5.85 -29.86 3.14
CA LYS A 195 5.68 -29.79 4.60
C LYS A 195 6.72 -28.92 5.27
N SER A 196 7.60 -28.25 4.51
CA SER A 196 8.54 -27.28 5.07
C SER A 196 7.79 -26.12 5.73
N GLU A 197 8.38 -25.56 6.77
CA GLU A 197 7.86 -24.38 7.46
C GLU A 197 7.59 -23.22 6.48
N LEU A 198 8.47 -23.05 5.48
CA LEU A 198 8.34 -21.99 4.48
C LEU A 198 7.08 -22.14 3.63
N VAL A 199 6.79 -23.36 3.17
CA VAL A 199 5.62 -23.62 2.33
C VAL A 199 4.35 -23.58 3.18
N VAL A 200 4.37 -24.16 4.38
CA VAL A 200 3.21 -24.12 5.29
C VAL A 200 2.82 -22.68 5.62
N ALA A 201 3.80 -21.85 6.02
CA ALA A 201 3.56 -20.43 6.30
C ALA A 201 3.04 -19.67 5.06
N MET A 202 3.53 -19.97 3.86
CA MET A 202 2.98 -19.36 2.63
C MET A 202 1.51 -19.72 2.43
N GLU A 203 1.14 -20.98 2.64
CA GLU A 203 -0.23 -21.44 2.46
C GLU A 203 -1.21 -20.89 3.52
N GLU A 204 -0.73 -20.46 4.68
CA GLU A 204 -1.56 -19.74 5.68
C GLU A 204 -2.10 -18.40 5.15
N HIS A 205 -1.43 -17.79 4.17
CA HIS A 205 -1.89 -16.57 3.50
C HIS A 205 -2.90 -16.83 2.37
N ALA A 206 -3.00 -18.07 1.86
CA ALA A 206 -3.86 -18.41 0.71
C ALA A 206 -5.33 -17.95 0.87
N PRO A 207 -5.99 -18.13 2.04
CA PRO A 207 -7.39 -17.72 2.22
C PRO A 207 -7.64 -16.21 2.11
N ALA A 208 -6.61 -15.38 2.33
CA ALA A 208 -6.69 -13.94 2.14
C ALA A 208 -6.52 -13.54 0.65
N VAL A 209 -5.83 -14.38 -0.14
CA VAL A 209 -5.58 -14.15 -1.57
C VAL A 209 -6.74 -14.63 -2.45
N PHE A 210 -7.30 -15.81 -2.17
CA PHE A 210 -8.41 -16.39 -2.93
C PHE A 210 -9.38 -17.18 -2.03
N ARG A 211 -10.66 -17.23 -2.42
CA ARG A 211 -11.70 -18.01 -1.72
C ARG A 211 -12.10 -19.19 -2.60
N GLY A 212 -11.61 -20.38 -2.27
CA GLY A 212 -11.79 -21.59 -3.10
C GLY A 212 -10.64 -21.78 -4.10
N PRO A 213 -10.80 -22.66 -5.10
CA PRO A 213 -9.78 -22.90 -6.12
C PRO A 213 -9.43 -21.62 -6.91
N TRP A 214 -8.15 -21.30 -7.03
CA TRP A 214 -7.73 -20.06 -7.70
C TRP A 214 -7.97 -20.05 -9.21
N ASP A 215 -8.18 -21.21 -9.84
CA ASP A 215 -8.47 -21.29 -11.28
C ASP A 215 -9.85 -20.74 -11.63
N GLU A 216 -10.81 -20.78 -10.70
CA GLU A 216 -12.15 -20.19 -10.88
C GLU A 216 -12.11 -18.66 -11.05
N ALA A 217 -11.06 -18.00 -10.57
CA ALA A 217 -10.88 -16.55 -10.74
C ALA A 217 -10.28 -16.18 -12.10
N LEU A 218 -9.58 -17.10 -12.76
CA LEU A 218 -8.84 -16.84 -14.00
C LEU A 218 -9.71 -17.08 -15.23
N ASP A 219 -9.39 -16.38 -16.33
CA ASP A 219 -10.07 -16.59 -17.60
C ASP A 219 -9.82 -18.02 -18.14
N GLN A 220 -10.89 -18.67 -18.62
CA GLN A 220 -10.86 -20.08 -19.05
C GLN A 220 -9.81 -20.35 -20.13
N CYS A 221 -9.66 -19.45 -21.11
CA CYS A 221 -8.64 -19.57 -22.16
C CYS A 221 -7.22 -19.55 -21.59
N PHE A 222 -6.96 -18.80 -20.51
CA PHE A 222 -5.66 -18.80 -19.82
C PHE A 222 -5.42 -20.14 -19.11
N ILE A 223 -6.44 -20.67 -18.42
CA ILE A 223 -6.37 -21.97 -17.72
C ILE A 223 -6.07 -23.13 -18.68
N GLU A 224 -6.66 -23.12 -19.87
CA GLU A 224 -6.40 -24.14 -20.89
C GLU A 224 -4.92 -24.20 -21.25
N THR A 225 -4.25 -23.05 -21.38
CA THR A 225 -2.81 -23.02 -21.64
C THR A 225 -1.97 -23.61 -20.48
N LEU A 226 -2.45 -23.56 -19.23
CA LEU A 226 -1.74 -24.14 -18.08
C LEU A 226 -1.78 -25.67 -18.13
N ARG A 227 -2.95 -26.24 -18.47
CA ARG A 227 -3.23 -27.68 -18.47
C ARG A 227 -2.39 -28.47 -19.47
N GLU A 228 -1.94 -27.82 -20.55
CA GLU A 228 -1.12 -28.45 -21.60
C GLU A 228 0.26 -28.91 -21.10
N ARG A 229 0.86 -28.20 -20.14
CA ARG A 229 2.27 -28.42 -19.76
C ARG A 229 2.45 -29.03 -18.38
N ARG A 230 1.59 -28.71 -17.42
CA ARG A 230 1.76 -29.13 -16.02
C ARG A 230 0.42 -29.19 -15.28
N LYS A 231 0.32 -30.10 -14.31
CA LYS A 231 -0.77 -30.13 -13.35
C LYS A 231 -0.45 -29.19 -12.19
N TYR A 232 -1.45 -28.43 -11.75
CA TYR A 232 -1.37 -27.49 -10.64
C TYR A 232 -2.40 -27.87 -9.57
N ASN A 233 -2.06 -27.67 -8.31
CA ASN A 233 -3.01 -27.68 -7.22
C ASN A 233 -3.66 -26.29 -7.09
N TYR A 234 -4.93 -26.20 -7.49
CA TYR A 234 -5.68 -24.94 -7.46
C TYR A 234 -6.02 -24.44 -6.05
N GLY A 235 -5.78 -25.22 -5.00
CA GLY A 235 -5.88 -24.78 -3.61
C GLY A 235 -4.59 -24.21 -3.03
N SER A 236 -3.48 -24.20 -3.78
CA SER A 236 -2.15 -23.83 -3.27
C SER A 236 -1.68 -22.49 -3.82
N LEU A 237 -1.32 -21.57 -2.92
CA LEU A 237 -0.73 -20.27 -3.25
C LEU A 237 0.66 -20.45 -3.90
N ARG A 238 1.43 -21.43 -3.46
CA ARG A 238 2.70 -21.79 -4.11
C ARG A 238 2.49 -22.17 -5.59
N ASP A 239 1.48 -23.00 -5.87
CA ASP A 239 1.20 -23.42 -7.24
C ASP A 239 0.60 -22.30 -8.10
N LEU A 240 -0.14 -21.36 -7.51
CA LEU A 240 -0.55 -20.12 -8.18
C LEU A 240 0.68 -19.30 -8.60
N LEU A 241 1.63 -19.06 -7.69
CA LEU A 241 2.85 -18.32 -8.00
C LEU A 241 3.70 -19.02 -9.07
N ARG A 242 3.80 -20.34 -9.00
CA ARG A 242 4.45 -21.16 -10.02
C ARG A 242 3.76 -21.02 -11.38
N ALA A 243 2.43 -20.97 -11.44
CA ALA A 243 1.69 -20.73 -12.67
C ALA A 243 1.99 -19.34 -13.24
N ILE A 244 1.96 -18.29 -12.40
CA ILE A 244 2.29 -16.91 -12.77
C ILE A 244 3.71 -16.84 -13.36
N ARG A 245 4.70 -17.43 -12.67
CA ARG A 245 6.10 -17.45 -13.11
C ARG A 245 6.28 -18.18 -14.43
N ASN A 246 5.74 -19.40 -14.55
CA ASN A 246 5.87 -20.20 -15.76
C ASN A 246 5.25 -19.49 -16.97
N LYS A 247 4.08 -18.87 -16.81
CA LYS A 247 3.39 -18.16 -17.90
C LYS A 247 4.05 -16.84 -18.25
N LYS A 248 4.68 -16.16 -17.29
CA LYS A 248 5.53 -15.00 -17.58
C LYS A 248 6.71 -15.39 -18.46
N ASN A 249 7.38 -16.50 -18.17
CA ASN A 249 8.56 -16.95 -18.94
C ASN A 249 8.22 -17.37 -20.37
N HIS A 250 7.01 -17.86 -20.60
CA HIS A 250 6.49 -18.25 -21.93
C HIS A 250 5.47 -17.25 -22.48
N HIS A 251 5.44 -16.00 -22.01
CA HIS A 251 4.40 -15.03 -22.38
C HIS A 251 4.33 -14.80 -23.90
N ARG A 252 5.49 -14.75 -24.57
CA ARG A 252 5.58 -14.59 -26.04
C ARG A 252 4.92 -15.74 -26.81
N GLU A 253 4.90 -16.94 -26.24
CA GLU A 253 4.30 -18.14 -26.84
C GLU A 253 2.78 -18.23 -26.60
N LEU A 254 2.19 -17.32 -25.82
CA LEU A 254 0.75 -17.34 -25.56
C LEU A 254 -0.06 -17.00 -26.83
N PRO A 255 -1.23 -17.63 -27.03
CA PRO A 255 -2.17 -17.23 -28.07
C PRO A 255 -2.58 -15.75 -27.93
N ASP A 256 -2.86 -15.09 -29.04
CA ASP A 256 -3.18 -13.66 -29.06
C ASP A 256 -4.45 -13.34 -28.25
N GLU A 257 -5.46 -14.23 -28.27
CA GLU A 257 -6.66 -14.12 -27.44
C GLU A 257 -6.32 -14.07 -25.93
N VAL A 258 -5.33 -14.86 -25.50
CA VAL A 258 -4.89 -14.89 -24.11
C VAL A 258 -4.07 -13.63 -23.78
N LYS A 259 -3.20 -13.19 -24.70
CA LYS A 259 -2.42 -11.95 -24.54
C LYS A 259 -3.32 -10.72 -24.42
N GLU A 260 -4.43 -10.67 -25.16
CA GLU A 260 -5.40 -9.57 -25.05
C GLU A 260 -6.02 -9.50 -23.65
N LYS A 261 -6.24 -10.65 -23.00
CA LYS A 261 -6.78 -10.74 -21.63
C LYS A 261 -5.75 -10.42 -20.56
N VAL A 262 -4.56 -11.03 -20.63
CA VAL A 262 -3.53 -10.89 -19.60
C VAL A 262 -2.67 -9.64 -19.78
N GLY A 263 -2.66 -9.05 -20.97
CA GLY A 263 -1.88 -7.87 -21.31
C GLY A 263 -0.37 -8.12 -21.45
N GLU A 264 0.34 -7.06 -21.83
CA GLU A 264 1.79 -7.06 -22.00
C GLU A 264 2.55 -7.13 -20.66
N VAL A 265 3.76 -7.68 -20.70
CA VAL A 265 4.66 -7.75 -19.54
C VAL A 265 5.52 -6.47 -19.47
N PRO A 266 5.71 -5.87 -18.28
CA PRO A 266 5.16 -6.26 -16.97
C PRO A 266 3.78 -5.67 -16.63
N GLU A 267 3.37 -4.54 -17.23
CA GLU A 267 2.23 -3.74 -16.77
C GLU A 267 0.89 -4.46 -16.83
N GLY A 268 0.48 -4.92 -18.01
CA GLY A 268 -0.79 -5.61 -18.21
C GLY A 268 -0.83 -6.92 -17.43
N TYR A 269 0.28 -7.67 -17.48
CA TYR A 269 0.39 -8.97 -16.83
C TYR A 269 0.22 -8.89 -15.31
N LEU A 270 0.90 -7.96 -14.64
CA LEU A 270 0.70 -7.76 -13.21
C LEU A 270 -0.70 -7.21 -12.90
N ALA A 271 -1.21 -6.29 -13.72
CA ALA A 271 -2.55 -5.73 -13.53
C ALA A 271 -3.64 -6.80 -13.60
N TYR A 272 -3.50 -7.78 -14.50
CA TYR A 272 -4.39 -8.94 -14.58
C TYR A 272 -4.43 -9.72 -13.26
N PHE A 273 -3.27 -10.11 -12.71
CA PHE A 273 -3.25 -10.86 -11.44
C PHE A 273 -3.69 -10.03 -10.23
N ARG A 274 -3.38 -8.72 -10.18
CA ARG A 274 -3.93 -7.82 -9.16
C ARG A 274 -5.45 -7.69 -9.24
N ALA A 275 -6.03 -7.74 -10.44
CA ALA A 275 -7.47 -7.71 -10.60
C ALA A 275 -8.14 -9.01 -10.14
N LYS A 276 -7.53 -10.18 -10.43
CA LYS A 276 -8.05 -11.49 -10.04
C LYS A 276 -7.81 -11.84 -8.57
N PHE A 277 -6.68 -11.40 -8.03
CA PHE A 277 -6.23 -11.68 -6.66
C PHE A 277 -5.77 -10.37 -5.98
N PRO A 278 -6.71 -9.51 -5.55
CA PRO A 278 -6.38 -8.16 -5.08
C PRO A 278 -5.39 -8.09 -3.91
N ALA A 279 -5.37 -9.11 -3.04
CA ALA A 279 -4.51 -9.16 -1.87
C ALA A 279 -3.14 -9.80 -2.11
N ILE A 280 -2.87 -10.39 -3.29
CA ILE A 280 -1.72 -11.28 -3.52
C ILE A 280 -0.37 -10.63 -3.16
N VAL A 281 -0.15 -9.38 -3.57
CA VAL A 281 1.12 -8.69 -3.32
C VAL A 281 1.27 -8.33 -1.84
N VAL A 282 0.19 -7.89 -1.18
CA VAL A 282 0.21 -7.50 0.24
C VAL A 282 0.44 -8.71 1.13
N GLU A 283 -0.26 -9.82 0.87
CA GLU A 283 -0.12 -11.03 1.67
C GLU A 283 1.27 -11.66 1.51
N LEU A 284 1.82 -11.68 0.30
CA LEU A 284 3.19 -12.13 0.10
C LEU A 284 4.21 -11.18 0.72
N HIS A 285 3.96 -9.87 0.73
CA HIS A 285 4.81 -8.92 1.44
C HIS A 285 4.83 -9.21 2.94
N LYS A 286 3.69 -9.51 3.56
CA LYS A 286 3.61 -9.94 4.98
C LYS A 286 4.37 -11.23 5.21
N TYR A 287 4.12 -12.26 4.39
CA TYR A 287 4.83 -13.54 4.45
C TYR A 287 6.35 -13.35 4.46
N VAL A 288 6.89 -12.55 3.55
CA VAL A 288 8.35 -12.28 3.46
C VAL A 288 8.86 -11.56 4.72
N GLN A 289 8.07 -10.67 5.34
CA GLN A 289 8.44 -10.02 6.60
C GLN A 289 8.41 -11.00 7.78
N GLU A 290 7.36 -11.81 7.89
CA GLU A 290 7.15 -12.78 8.96
C GLU A 290 8.23 -13.88 8.96
N MET A 291 8.62 -14.35 7.78
CA MET A 291 9.71 -15.31 7.62
C MET A 291 11.11 -14.70 7.77
N GLY A 292 11.24 -13.38 7.99
CA GLY A 292 12.52 -12.71 8.19
C GLY A 292 13.38 -12.58 6.91
N PHE A 293 12.78 -12.74 5.74
CA PHE A 293 13.49 -12.69 4.45
C PHE A 293 13.82 -11.27 3.99
N SER A 294 13.27 -10.24 4.64
CA SER A 294 13.46 -8.83 4.27
C SER A 294 14.94 -8.40 4.14
N ALA A 295 15.86 -9.08 4.83
CA ALA A 295 17.30 -8.80 4.78
C ALA A 295 18.07 -9.65 3.75
N GLU A 296 17.44 -10.66 3.14
CA GLU A 296 18.07 -11.49 2.12
C GLU A 296 18.38 -10.67 0.87
N SER A 297 19.48 -11.01 0.17
CA SER A 297 19.90 -10.28 -1.04
C SER A 297 18.81 -10.24 -2.13
N SER A 298 18.02 -11.31 -2.26
CA SER A 298 16.89 -11.43 -3.17
C SER A 298 15.72 -10.50 -2.82
N PHE A 299 15.53 -10.18 -1.55
CA PHE A 299 14.34 -9.44 -1.08
C PHE A 299 14.61 -8.03 -0.56
N SER A 300 15.85 -7.71 -0.19
CA SER A 300 16.22 -6.43 0.43
C SER A 300 15.79 -5.19 -0.37
N MET A 301 15.71 -5.28 -1.70
CA MET A 301 15.25 -4.18 -2.56
C MET A 301 13.75 -3.86 -2.43
N TYR A 302 12.94 -4.76 -1.85
CA TYR A 302 11.51 -4.57 -1.65
C TYR A 302 11.19 -3.84 -0.34
N PHE A 303 12.12 -3.87 0.62
CA PHE A 303 11.92 -3.33 1.96
C PHE A 303 12.73 -2.05 2.17
N PRO A 304 12.32 -1.19 3.10
CA PRO A 304 13.11 -0.03 3.47
C PRO A 304 14.49 -0.48 3.98
N PRO A 305 15.55 0.30 3.72
CA PRO A 305 16.87 -0.01 4.24
C PRO A 305 16.83 -0.02 5.78
N PRO A 306 17.71 -0.80 6.43
CA PRO A 306 17.82 -0.76 7.88
C PRO A 306 18.10 0.67 8.35
N PRO A 307 17.55 1.08 9.51
CA PRO A 307 17.83 2.39 10.06
C PRO A 307 19.35 2.57 10.24
N LYS A 308 19.86 3.74 9.82
CA LYS A 308 21.26 4.13 10.00
C LYS A 308 21.58 4.46 11.44
#